data_AF-A0A0F8Z9R9-F1
#
_entry.id   AF-A0A0F8Z9R9-F1
#
_cell.length_a   1.000
_cell.length_b   1.000
_cell.length_c   1.000
_cell.angle_alpha   90.00
_cell.angle_beta   90.00
_cell.angle_gamma   90.00
#
_symmetry.space_group_name_H-M   'P 1'
#
loop_
_entity.id
_entity.type
_entity.pdbx_description
1 polymer ?
#
loop_
_entity_poly.entity_id
_entity_poly.type
_entity_poly.pdbx_seq_one_letter_code
_entity_poly.pdbx_strand_id
1 'polypeptide(L)'
;LQNTNESIQGDVMFHNDLSKWVRFANSLRLRYLLRISKRLTDFSEMQALADSGMLIESNDQSAVVPYLSAAPNQFPFFTAALGAYGEHRMTKTVDSVLKLWNDPRISIIYKPTQMSVTNANPEFKGLLNGQNRETISENDINLNDISLFGSIYRDQPDGVNGQYMQYAEVQFALAEATARGYITGNAQTYYQNGITANFNYYGAEAPADYFDQKAVALTGDQESDLVKILTQKWLSLITNGHEAWFNIRRTGIPNLKPGPDNLYDGRYPVRYLYPESEQATNSANYQEAVERMGGDDINSKVWWDEE
;
A
#
# COMPACT_ATOMS: atom_id res chain seq x y z
N LEU A 1 2.42 1.23 28.68
CA LEU A 1 3.41 2.16 28.09
C LEU A 1 3.20 3.61 28.52
N GLN A 2 1.96 4.11 28.70
CA GLN A 2 1.73 5.51 29.09
C GLN A 2 2.15 5.85 30.53
N ASN A 3 2.21 4.86 31.43
CA ASN A 3 2.46 5.07 32.86
C ASN A 3 3.70 4.31 33.38
N THR A 4 4.66 3.98 32.50
CA THR A 4 5.88 3.27 32.89
C THR A 4 7.12 4.14 32.69
N ASN A 5 8.12 3.92 33.54
CA ASN A 5 9.47 4.49 33.40
C ASN A 5 10.46 3.44 32.87
N GLU A 6 9.99 2.24 32.53
CA GLU A 6 10.81 1.19 31.95
C GLU A 6 11.28 1.55 30.54
N SER A 7 12.50 1.13 30.20
CA SER A 7 13.09 1.35 28.88
C SER A 7 13.05 0.10 28.01
N ILE A 8 12.72 0.25 26.73
CA ILE A 8 12.86 -0.78 25.70
C ILE A 8 14.27 -0.68 25.11
N GLN A 9 15.17 -1.57 25.53
CA GLN A 9 16.53 -1.65 24.97
C GLN A 9 16.49 -2.27 23.56
N GLY A 10 17.33 -1.76 22.66
CA GLY A 10 17.43 -2.28 21.29
C GLY A 10 16.27 -1.90 20.37
N ASP A 11 15.43 -0.93 20.76
CA ASP A 11 14.38 -0.40 19.90
C ASP A 11 14.97 0.41 18.74
N VAL A 12 14.97 -0.20 17.55
CA VAL A 12 15.43 0.41 16.31
C VAL A 12 14.35 1.19 15.57
N MET A 13 13.07 1.07 15.96
CA MET A 13 11.95 1.72 15.29
C MET A 13 11.68 3.10 15.90
N PHE A 14 11.55 3.18 17.22
CA PHE A 14 11.19 4.41 17.92
C PHE A 14 12.23 4.87 18.93
N HIS A 15 13.37 4.18 19.05
CA HIS A 15 14.47 4.56 19.92
C HIS A 15 14.02 4.84 21.37
N ASN A 16 13.18 3.94 21.91
CA ASN A 16 12.61 4.03 23.26
C ASN A 16 11.59 5.18 23.47
N ASP A 17 11.12 5.82 22.40
CA ASP A 17 9.97 6.73 22.47
C ASP A 17 8.66 5.92 22.63
N LEU A 18 8.28 5.68 23.88
CA LEU A 18 7.07 4.92 24.23
C LEU A 18 5.78 5.60 23.73
N SER A 19 5.81 6.92 23.51
CA SER A 19 4.65 7.64 22.99
C SER A 19 4.37 7.24 21.54
N LYS A 20 5.42 7.05 20.73
CA LYS A 20 5.28 6.55 19.34
C LYS A 20 4.79 5.11 19.30
N TRP A 21 5.20 4.26 20.24
CA TRP A 21 4.65 2.90 20.38
C TRP A 21 3.15 2.91 20.68
N VAL A 22 2.70 3.75 21.60
CA VAL A 22 1.26 3.92 21.92
C VAL A 22 0.50 4.39 20.69
N ARG A 23 1.04 5.37 19.95
CA ARG A 23 0.44 5.90 18.73
C ARG A 23 0.32 4.84 17.63
N PHE A 24 1.39 4.10 17.40
CA PHE A 24 1.39 3.00 16.45
C PHE A 24 0.36 1.92 16.81
N ALA A 25 0.28 1.52 18.08
CA ALA A 25 -0.71 0.54 18.53
C ALA A 25 -2.16 1.01 18.31
N ASN A 26 -2.47 2.26 18.63
CA ASN A 26 -3.80 2.84 18.38
C ASN A 26 -4.10 2.99 16.88
N SER A 27 -3.10 3.36 16.08
CA SER A 27 -3.25 3.42 14.62
C SER A 27 -3.47 2.03 14.00
N LEU A 28 -2.82 0.98 14.51
CA LEU A 28 -3.12 -0.40 14.11
C LEU A 28 -4.55 -0.80 14.46
N ARG A 29 -5.06 -0.40 15.63
CA ARG A 29 -6.48 -0.62 16.00
C ARG A 29 -7.42 0.05 14.98
N LEU A 30 -7.14 1.29 14.59
CA LEU A 30 -7.90 1.97 13.53
C LEU A 30 -7.87 1.18 12.20
N ARG A 31 -6.69 0.72 11.77
CA ARG A 31 -6.55 -0.12 10.55
C ARG A 31 -7.40 -1.37 10.65
N TYR A 32 -7.38 -2.07 11.78
CA TYR A 32 -8.10 -3.33 11.93
C TYR A 32 -9.62 -3.13 12.08
N LEU A 33 -10.07 -2.09 12.77
CA LEU A 33 -11.50 -1.73 12.82
C LEU A 33 -12.03 -1.42 11.41
N LEU A 34 -11.27 -0.68 10.60
CA LEU A 34 -11.61 -0.50 9.19
C LEU A 34 -11.55 -1.81 8.41
N ARG A 35 -10.60 -2.70 8.70
CA ARG A 35 -10.49 -4.00 8.03
C ARG A 35 -11.75 -4.83 8.19
N ILE A 36 -12.30 -4.83 9.39
CA ILE A 36 -13.48 -5.61 9.76
C ILE A 36 -14.77 -4.80 9.64
N SER A 37 -14.76 -3.61 9.05
CA SER A 37 -15.90 -2.68 9.13
C SER A 37 -17.22 -3.24 8.60
N LYS A 38 -17.19 -4.16 7.63
CA LYS A 38 -18.39 -4.86 7.13
C LYS A 38 -19.03 -5.79 8.17
N ARG A 39 -18.26 -6.21 9.17
CA ARG A 39 -18.68 -7.04 10.31
C ARG A 39 -19.12 -6.23 11.52
N LEU A 40 -18.99 -4.91 11.47
CA LEU A 40 -19.30 -4.02 12.59
C LEU A 40 -20.65 -3.35 12.37
N THR A 41 -21.41 -3.22 13.45
CA THR A 41 -22.62 -2.39 13.53
C THR A 41 -22.43 -1.19 14.45
N ASP A 42 -21.36 -1.18 15.26
CA ASP A 42 -20.97 -0.08 16.13
C ASP A 42 -19.55 0.39 15.77
N PHE A 43 -19.41 1.70 15.58
CA PHE A 43 -18.16 2.38 15.24
C PHE A 43 -17.67 3.30 16.37
N SER A 44 -18.27 3.23 17.57
CA SER A 44 -17.92 4.05 18.74
C SER A 44 -16.44 3.94 19.13
N GLU A 45 -15.84 2.75 19.02
CA GLU A 45 -14.41 2.54 19.26
C GLU A 45 -13.55 3.27 18.21
N MET A 46 -13.97 3.25 16.95
CA MET A 46 -13.29 3.96 15.86
C MET A 46 -13.36 5.48 16.07
N GLN A 47 -14.52 5.99 16.47
CA GLN A 47 -14.70 7.40 16.83
C GLN A 47 -13.81 7.78 18.02
N ALA A 48 -13.81 6.99 19.09
CA ALA A 48 -12.98 7.25 20.26
C ALA A 48 -11.47 7.26 19.92
N LEU A 49 -11.02 6.41 19.00
CA LEU A 49 -9.65 6.45 18.49
C LEU A 49 -9.36 7.73 17.70
N ALA A 50 -10.27 8.14 16.83
CA ALA A 50 -10.14 9.38 16.05
C ALA A 50 -10.03 10.62 16.96
N ASP A 51 -10.81 10.67 18.04
CA ASP A 51 -10.83 11.79 18.98
C ASP A 51 -9.70 11.75 20.02
N SER A 52 -8.97 10.64 20.10
CA SER A 52 -8.02 10.40 21.20
C SER A 52 -6.79 11.31 21.21
N GLY A 53 -6.42 11.90 20.06
CA GLY A 53 -5.12 12.56 19.89
C GLY A 53 -3.92 11.60 20.03
N MET A 54 -4.17 10.28 20.02
CA MET A 54 -3.17 9.25 20.23
C MET A 54 -2.97 8.35 19.01
N LEU A 55 -3.28 8.82 17.81
CA LEU A 55 -2.88 8.19 16.56
C LEU A 55 -1.49 8.72 16.14
N ILE A 56 -0.91 8.18 15.07
CA ILE A 56 0.24 8.82 14.41
C ILE A 56 -0.22 10.16 13.82
N GLU A 57 0.47 11.26 14.15
CA GLU A 57 0.09 12.64 13.81
C GLU A 57 1.01 13.32 12.79
N SER A 58 2.16 12.71 12.46
CA SER A 58 3.11 13.26 11.50
C SER A 58 4.02 12.17 10.92
N ASN A 59 4.73 12.49 9.84
CA ASN A 59 5.67 11.56 9.21
C ASN A 59 6.77 11.08 10.18
N ASP A 60 7.24 11.93 11.09
CA ASP A 60 8.27 11.61 12.10
C ASP A 60 7.81 10.60 13.17
N GLN A 61 6.49 10.34 13.24
CA GLN A 61 5.88 9.36 14.13
C GLN A 61 5.48 8.07 13.39
N SER A 62 5.77 7.96 12.09
CA SER A 62 5.46 6.76 11.31
C SER A 62 6.22 5.55 11.85
N ALA A 63 5.56 4.38 11.85
CA ALA A 63 6.17 3.12 12.25
C ALA A 63 7.01 2.56 11.10
N VAL A 64 8.29 2.92 11.10
CA VAL A 64 9.25 2.54 10.07
C VAL A 64 10.56 2.07 10.70
N VAL A 65 11.25 1.14 10.05
CA VAL A 65 12.59 0.69 10.43
C VAL A 65 13.57 1.10 9.33
N PRO A 66 14.60 1.91 9.63
CA PRO A 66 15.58 2.30 8.63
C PRO A 66 16.34 1.10 8.06
N TYR A 67 16.48 1.06 6.74
CA TYR A 67 17.51 0.22 6.12
C TYR A 67 18.88 0.90 6.26
N LEU A 68 19.95 0.10 6.19
CA LEU A 68 21.32 0.57 6.28
C LEU A 68 21.97 0.61 4.89
N SER A 69 22.95 1.48 4.73
CA SER A 69 23.75 1.54 3.50
C SER A 69 24.60 0.29 3.26
N ALA A 70 24.94 -0.45 4.31
CA ALA A 70 25.76 -1.65 4.28
C ALA A 70 24.95 -2.95 4.50
N ALA A 71 25.41 -4.03 3.86
CA ALA A 71 24.86 -5.37 4.06
C ALA A 71 24.99 -5.85 5.53
N PRO A 72 24.10 -6.73 6.02
CA PRO A 72 22.99 -7.38 5.29
C PRO A 72 21.66 -6.61 5.35
N ASN A 73 21.62 -5.43 5.97
CA ASN A 73 20.39 -4.72 6.28
C ASN A 73 20.03 -3.65 5.24
N GLN A 74 20.34 -3.89 3.97
CA GLN A 74 19.97 -3.00 2.86
C GLN A 74 18.53 -3.26 2.42
N PHE A 75 17.90 -2.29 1.76
CA PHE A 75 16.57 -2.44 1.20
C PHE A 75 16.54 -3.62 0.20
N PRO A 76 15.64 -4.60 0.35
CA PRO A 76 15.68 -5.81 -0.47
C PRO A 76 15.57 -5.56 -1.97
N PHE A 77 14.83 -4.54 -2.43
CA PHE A 77 14.74 -4.26 -3.88
C PHE A 77 16.04 -3.66 -4.45
N PHE A 78 16.85 -2.99 -3.64
CA PHE A 78 18.21 -2.61 -4.04
C PHE A 78 19.04 -3.87 -4.30
N THR A 79 18.97 -4.88 -3.43
CA THR A 79 19.70 -6.13 -3.66
C THR A 79 19.15 -6.94 -4.84
N ALA A 80 17.82 -6.96 -5.03
CA ALA A 80 17.18 -7.63 -6.17
C ALA A 80 17.57 -6.96 -7.50
N ALA A 81 17.77 -5.64 -7.50
CA ALA A 81 18.23 -4.90 -8.67
C ALA A 81 19.63 -5.31 -9.16
N LEU A 82 20.46 -5.92 -8.30
CA LEU A 82 21.82 -6.38 -8.63
C LEU A 82 21.85 -7.80 -9.21
N GLY A 83 20.84 -8.65 -8.93
CA GLY A 83 20.80 -10.07 -9.32
C GLY A 83 19.68 -10.44 -10.30
N ALA A 84 18.52 -9.78 -10.22
CA ALA A 84 17.35 -9.98 -11.08
C ALA A 84 17.14 -8.71 -11.92
N TYR A 85 17.95 -8.55 -12.98
CA TYR A 85 17.92 -7.37 -13.84
C TYR A 85 16.52 -7.18 -14.46
N GLY A 86 15.82 -6.12 -14.01
CA GLY A 86 14.66 -5.57 -14.71
C GLY A 86 13.32 -6.28 -14.49
N GLU A 87 13.10 -7.00 -13.40
CA GLU A 87 11.79 -7.64 -13.14
C GLU A 87 10.76 -6.71 -12.47
N HIS A 88 11.20 -5.77 -11.62
CA HIS A 88 10.29 -4.83 -10.94
C HIS A 88 10.02 -3.59 -11.79
N ARG A 89 8.82 -3.56 -12.40
CA ARG A 89 8.40 -2.54 -13.38
C ARG A 89 7.14 -1.82 -12.96
N MET A 90 6.95 -0.63 -13.52
CA MET A 90 5.71 0.11 -13.42
C MET A 90 4.56 -0.69 -14.02
N THR A 91 3.45 -0.75 -13.30
CA THR A 91 2.23 -1.41 -13.78
C THR A 91 1.41 -0.44 -14.63
N LYS A 92 0.63 -0.96 -15.59
CA LYS A 92 -0.25 -0.15 -16.42
C LYS A 92 -1.33 0.56 -15.60
N THR A 93 -1.73 -0.04 -14.49
CA THR A 93 -2.65 0.57 -13.52
C THR A 93 -2.05 1.81 -12.89
N VAL A 94 -0.83 1.72 -12.34
CA VAL A 94 -0.15 2.88 -11.75
C VAL A 94 0.14 3.95 -12.81
N ASP A 95 0.51 3.56 -14.03
CA ASP A 95 0.72 4.47 -15.17
C ASP A 95 -0.54 5.29 -15.46
N SER A 96 -1.68 4.62 -15.60
CA SER A 96 -2.97 5.28 -15.85
C SER A 96 -3.36 6.23 -14.72
N VAL A 97 -3.18 5.82 -13.46
CA VAL A 97 -3.54 6.61 -12.28
C VAL A 97 -2.67 7.86 -12.16
N LEU A 98 -1.35 7.73 -12.23
CA LEU A 98 -0.44 8.87 -12.07
C LEU A 98 -0.58 9.87 -13.23
N LYS A 99 -0.80 9.40 -14.47
CA LYS A 99 -1.08 10.29 -15.61
C LYS A 99 -2.41 11.02 -15.45
N LEU A 100 -3.45 10.34 -14.98
CA LEU A 100 -4.77 10.95 -14.75
C LEU A 100 -4.70 12.09 -13.71
N TRP A 101 -3.83 11.95 -12.71
CA TRP A 101 -3.60 12.94 -11.66
C TRP A 101 -2.51 13.97 -11.99
N ASN A 102 -1.93 13.92 -13.20
CA ASN A 102 -0.74 14.69 -13.57
C ASN A 102 0.30 14.69 -12.44
N ASP A 103 0.57 13.50 -11.89
CA ASP A 103 1.19 13.38 -10.57
C ASP A 103 2.73 13.44 -10.66
N PRO A 104 3.37 14.46 -10.09
CA PRO A 104 4.82 14.63 -10.21
C PRO A 104 5.60 13.54 -9.48
N ARG A 105 4.98 12.81 -8.52
CA ARG A 105 5.62 11.70 -7.81
C ARG A 105 6.01 10.57 -8.76
N ILE A 106 5.45 10.49 -9.97
CA ILE A 106 5.85 9.51 -10.99
C ILE A 106 7.36 9.50 -11.25
N SER A 107 7.99 10.68 -11.22
CA SER A 107 9.42 10.86 -11.48
C SER A 107 10.34 10.43 -10.32
N ILE A 108 9.75 10.26 -9.13
CA ILE A 108 10.45 9.78 -7.93
C ILE A 108 10.19 8.29 -7.76
N ILE A 109 8.94 7.86 -7.94
CA ILE A 109 8.51 6.49 -7.76
C ILE A 109 9.05 5.58 -8.90
N TYR A 110 9.19 6.13 -10.10
CA TYR A 110 9.64 5.42 -11.29
C TYR A 110 10.73 6.17 -12.03
N LYS A 111 11.47 5.45 -12.87
CA LYS A 111 12.37 6.01 -13.87
C LYS A 111 11.65 6.14 -15.21
N PRO A 112 11.98 7.14 -16.03
CA PRO A 112 11.58 7.13 -17.44
C PRO A 112 12.09 5.87 -18.12
N THR A 113 11.44 5.45 -19.22
CA THR A 113 11.85 4.24 -19.94
C THR A 113 13.25 4.42 -20.53
N GLN A 114 14.05 3.36 -20.56
CA GLN A 114 15.40 3.44 -21.12
C GLN A 114 15.38 3.92 -22.57
N MET A 115 14.41 3.46 -23.36
CA MET A 115 14.23 3.87 -24.75
C MET A 115 13.93 5.36 -24.88
N SER A 116 13.03 5.90 -24.06
CA SER A 116 12.64 7.31 -24.07
C SER A 116 13.83 8.24 -23.73
N VAL A 117 14.68 7.82 -22.78
CA VAL A 117 15.91 8.54 -22.41
C VAL A 117 16.92 8.51 -23.55
N THR A 118 17.15 7.36 -24.18
CA THR A 118 18.05 7.25 -25.35
C THR A 118 17.59 8.15 -26.50
N ASN A 119 16.29 8.33 -26.66
CA ASN A 119 15.70 9.20 -27.68
C ASN A 119 15.59 10.68 -27.27
N ALA A 120 16.17 11.06 -26.12
CA ALA A 120 16.12 12.41 -25.56
C ALA A 120 14.70 12.99 -25.35
N ASN A 121 13.70 12.12 -25.15
CA ASN A 121 12.32 12.50 -24.82
C ASN A 121 11.82 11.60 -23.67
N PRO A 122 12.18 11.88 -22.40
CA PRO A 122 11.86 11.01 -21.28
C PRO A 122 10.36 10.81 -21.08
N GLU A 123 9.93 9.55 -21.04
CA GLU A 123 8.53 9.15 -20.89
C GLU A 123 8.39 8.06 -19.84
N PHE A 124 7.20 7.96 -19.24
CA PHE A 124 6.85 6.89 -18.31
C PHE A 124 5.82 5.96 -18.93
N LYS A 125 6.04 4.66 -18.78
CA LYS A 125 5.18 3.64 -19.37
C LYS A 125 5.09 2.42 -18.49
N GLY A 126 3.86 2.03 -18.17
CA GLY A 126 3.56 0.82 -17.41
C GLY A 126 3.30 -0.39 -18.30
N LEU A 127 3.58 -1.57 -17.77
CA LEU A 127 3.29 -2.88 -18.35
C LEU A 127 2.01 -3.46 -17.75
N LEU A 128 1.19 -4.15 -18.54
CA LEU A 128 -0.01 -4.80 -18.02
C LEU A 128 0.41 -5.89 -17.00
N ASN A 129 -0.29 -5.94 -15.88
CA ASN A 129 0.03 -6.88 -14.81
C ASN A 129 -0.26 -8.32 -15.25
N GLY A 130 0.48 -9.28 -14.70
CA GLY A 130 0.20 -10.70 -14.89
C GLY A 130 0.48 -11.19 -16.31
N GLN A 131 1.53 -10.66 -16.95
CA GLN A 131 2.09 -11.18 -18.19
C GLN A 131 3.33 -12.03 -17.90
N ASN A 132 3.38 -13.24 -18.43
CA ASN A 132 4.57 -14.10 -18.46
C ASN A 132 5.52 -13.67 -19.59
N ARG A 133 6.68 -14.33 -19.69
CA ARG A 133 7.71 -13.96 -20.68
C ARG A 133 7.27 -14.25 -22.11
N GLU A 134 6.49 -15.31 -22.29
CA GLU A 134 5.95 -15.77 -23.57
C GLU A 134 4.99 -14.71 -24.13
N THR A 135 3.97 -14.30 -23.35
CA THR A 135 3.01 -13.27 -23.72
C THR A 135 3.68 -11.91 -23.98
N ILE A 136 4.72 -11.55 -23.22
CA ILE A 136 5.51 -10.34 -23.48
C ILE A 136 6.20 -10.42 -24.85
N SER A 137 6.80 -11.58 -25.16
CA SER A 137 7.50 -11.81 -26.43
C SER A 137 6.55 -11.86 -27.63
N GLU A 138 5.41 -12.55 -27.50
CA GLU A 138 4.42 -12.70 -28.58
C GLU A 138 3.76 -11.38 -28.97
N ASN A 139 3.66 -10.45 -28.02
CA ASN A 139 3.12 -9.11 -28.25
C ASN A 139 4.20 -8.07 -28.63
N ASP A 140 5.42 -8.51 -28.94
CA ASP A 140 6.57 -7.66 -29.30
C ASP A 140 6.81 -6.52 -28.29
N ILE A 141 6.57 -6.77 -27.00
CA ILE A 141 6.69 -5.74 -25.97
C ILE A 141 8.17 -5.54 -25.63
N ASN A 142 8.71 -4.39 -26.05
CA ASN A 142 10.05 -3.99 -25.69
C ASN A 142 10.13 -3.56 -24.21
N LEU A 143 10.76 -4.39 -23.38
CA LEU A 143 10.96 -4.09 -21.96
C LEU A 143 11.87 -2.88 -21.69
N ASN A 144 12.70 -2.44 -22.65
CA ASN A 144 13.42 -1.18 -22.52
C ASN A 144 12.51 0.05 -22.63
N ASP A 145 11.28 -0.14 -23.12
CA ASP A 145 10.23 0.87 -23.15
C ASP A 145 9.21 0.71 -22.02
N ILE A 146 9.62 0.09 -20.90
CA ILE A 146 8.80 0.01 -19.69
C ILE A 146 9.57 0.61 -18.52
N SER A 147 8.92 1.50 -17.77
CA SER A 147 9.49 2.16 -16.61
C SER A 147 9.87 1.16 -15.51
N LEU A 148 11.07 1.32 -14.97
CA LEU A 148 11.53 0.64 -13.76
C LEU A 148 11.17 1.47 -12.53
N PHE A 149 11.20 0.85 -11.35
CA PHE A 149 11.15 1.60 -10.10
C PHE A 149 12.29 2.65 -10.02
N GLY A 150 11.97 3.75 -9.35
CA GLY A 150 12.81 4.93 -9.16
C GLY A 150 14.12 4.65 -8.42
N SER A 151 15.05 5.59 -8.50
CA SER A 151 16.38 5.44 -7.91
C SER A 151 16.34 5.20 -6.40
N ILE A 152 15.38 5.79 -5.69
CA ILE A 152 15.19 5.60 -4.24
C ILE A 152 14.96 4.13 -3.83
N TYR A 153 14.49 3.30 -4.76
CA TYR A 153 14.23 1.87 -4.51
C TYR A 153 15.34 0.96 -5.03
N ARG A 154 16.03 1.37 -6.10
CA ARG A 154 16.90 0.48 -6.87
C ARG A 154 18.38 0.82 -6.80
N ASP A 155 18.69 2.10 -6.63
CA ASP A 155 20.07 2.61 -6.73
C ASP A 155 20.60 3.07 -5.37
N GLN A 156 19.73 3.17 -4.38
CA GLN A 156 20.05 3.58 -3.01
C GLN A 156 19.72 2.44 -2.05
N PRO A 157 20.72 1.87 -1.34
CA PRO A 157 20.50 0.76 -0.41
C PRO A 157 19.61 1.12 0.78
N ASP A 158 19.49 2.39 1.11
CA ASP A 158 18.76 2.98 2.23
C ASP A 158 17.84 4.13 1.77
N GLY A 159 17.45 4.14 0.49
CA GLY A 159 16.62 5.21 -0.08
C GLY A 159 15.16 5.20 0.40
N VAL A 160 14.73 4.13 1.07
CA VAL A 160 13.44 4.02 1.75
C VAL A 160 13.62 3.28 3.08
N ASN A 161 12.60 3.31 3.93
CA ASN A 161 12.55 2.55 5.17
C ASN A 161 11.66 1.31 5.03
N GLY A 162 11.85 0.31 5.89
CA GLY A 162 10.90 -0.79 6.07
C GLY A 162 9.64 -0.25 6.74
N GLN A 163 8.51 -0.25 6.04
CA GLN A 163 7.29 0.43 6.50
C GLN A 163 6.27 -0.54 7.10
N TYR A 164 5.83 -0.25 8.32
CA TYR A 164 4.74 -0.97 8.98
C TYR A 164 3.44 -0.18 8.91
N MET A 165 3.50 1.12 9.21
CA MET A 165 2.37 2.05 9.08
C MET A 165 2.86 3.49 8.97
N GLN A 166 2.47 4.17 7.89
CA GLN A 166 2.82 5.57 7.67
C GLN A 166 1.72 6.52 8.14
N TYR A 167 2.08 7.77 8.43
CA TYR A 167 1.10 8.82 8.72
C TYR A 167 0.08 9.03 7.60
N ALA A 168 0.52 8.99 6.33
CA ALA A 168 -0.38 9.10 5.18
C ALA A 168 -1.50 8.05 5.21
N GLU A 169 -1.17 6.81 5.60
CA GLU A 169 -2.15 5.74 5.70
C GLU A 169 -3.21 6.01 6.79
N VAL A 170 -2.79 6.56 7.93
CA VAL A 170 -3.68 6.94 9.05
C VAL A 170 -4.65 8.02 8.60
N GLN A 171 -4.14 9.03 7.88
CA GLN A 171 -4.97 10.09 7.31
C GLN A 171 -5.97 9.55 6.30
N PHE A 172 -5.55 8.66 5.38
CA PHE A 172 -6.51 8.03 4.46
C PHE A 172 -7.51 7.09 5.15
N ALA A 173 -7.12 6.43 6.24
CA ALA A 173 -8.02 5.65 7.07
C ALA A 173 -9.10 6.54 7.72
N LEU A 174 -8.72 7.69 8.28
CA LEU A 174 -9.67 8.66 8.83
C LEU A 174 -10.56 9.27 7.74
N ALA A 175 -10.00 9.61 6.58
CA ALA A 175 -10.76 10.12 5.43
C ALA A 175 -11.82 9.11 4.97
N GLU A 176 -11.45 7.83 4.85
CA GLU A 176 -12.39 6.77 4.52
C GLU A 176 -13.47 6.60 5.60
N ALA A 177 -13.07 6.53 6.88
CA ALA A 177 -13.99 6.35 7.98
C ALA A 177 -15.03 7.49 8.04
N THR A 178 -14.60 8.73 7.83
CA THR A 178 -15.50 9.88 7.75
C THR A 178 -16.39 9.83 6.50
N ALA A 179 -15.83 9.52 5.33
CA ALA A 179 -16.61 9.43 4.08
C ALA A 179 -17.68 8.32 4.13
N ARG A 180 -17.42 7.24 4.89
CA ARG A 180 -18.40 6.16 5.14
C ARG A 180 -19.40 6.47 6.26
N GLY A 181 -19.22 7.58 6.98
CA GLY A 181 -20.04 7.94 8.14
C GLY A 181 -19.77 7.09 9.39
N TYR A 182 -18.65 6.36 9.45
CA TYR A 182 -18.27 5.58 10.63
C TYR A 182 -17.79 6.48 11.78
N ILE A 183 -17.20 7.61 11.43
CA ILE A 183 -16.78 8.65 12.39
C ILE A 183 -17.23 10.02 11.88
N THR A 184 -17.36 10.96 12.79
CA THR A 184 -17.50 12.39 12.52
C THR A 184 -16.16 13.01 12.11
N GLY A 185 -16.20 14.20 11.49
CA GLY A 185 -15.01 14.92 11.06
C GLY A 185 -15.13 15.47 9.65
N ASN A 186 -13.98 15.82 9.05
CA ASN A 186 -13.92 16.34 7.69
C ASN A 186 -13.04 15.42 6.81
N ALA A 187 -13.69 14.65 5.93
CA ALA A 187 -13.00 13.72 5.03
C ALA A 187 -12.02 14.44 4.08
N GLN A 188 -12.35 15.65 3.60
CA GLN A 188 -11.48 16.45 2.75
C GLN A 188 -10.18 16.80 3.46
N THR A 189 -10.25 17.22 4.73
CA THR A 189 -9.07 17.55 5.53
C THR A 189 -8.15 16.35 5.69
N TYR A 190 -8.68 15.21 6.10
CA TYR A 190 -7.90 13.97 6.24
C TYR A 190 -7.32 13.50 4.89
N TYR A 191 -8.09 13.59 3.81
CA TYR A 191 -7.64 13.22 2.47
C TYR A 191 -6.45 14.08 2.00
N GLN A 192 -6.54 15.40 2.15
CA GLN A 192 -5.49 16.34 1.77
C GLN A 192 -4.23 16.17 2.63
N ASN A 193 -4.40 15.93 3.93
CA ASN A 193 -3.30 15.61 4.83
C ASN A 193 -2.59 14.32 4.42
N GLY A 194 -3.33 13.28 4.02
CA GLY A 194 -2.76 12.01 3.54
C GLY A 194 -1.94 12.18 2.26
N ILE A 195 -2.44 12.96 1.30
CA ILE A 195 -1.70 13.30 0.08
C ILE A 195 -0.44 14.08 0.44
N THR A 196 -0.56 15.15 1.22
CA THR A 196 0.56 16.02 1.62
C THR A 196 1.62 15.22 2.36
N ALA A 197 1.22 14.35 3.30
CA ALA A 197 2.12 13.48 4.02
C ALA A 197 2.89 12.54 3.08
N ASN A 198 2.24 11.99 2.04
CA ASN A 198 2.90 11.12 1.08
C ASN A 198 3.83 11.88 0.13
N PHE A 199 3.49 13.10 -0.27
CA PHE A 199 4.41 13.99 -0.98
C PHE A 199 5.67 14.26 -0.14
N ASN A 200 5.48 14.66 1.12
CA ASN A 200 6.57 14.94 2.04
C ASN A 200 7.43 13.70 2.31
N TYR A 201 6.85 12.50 2.34
CA TYR A 201 7.61 11.24 2.44
C TYR A 201 8.61 11.09 1.29
N TYR A 202 8.23 11.49 0.08
CA TYR A 202 9.11 11.49 -1.09
C TYR A 202 10.04 12.72 -1.18
N GLY A 203 10.05 13.59 -0.17
CA GLY A 203 10.82 14.84 -0.21
C GLY A 203 10.31 15.83 -1.27
N ALA A 204 9.03 15.74 -1.62
CA ALA A 204 8.38 16.59 -2.61
C ALA A 204 7.23 17.40 -1.98
N GLU A 205 6.83 18.46 -2.67
CA GLU A 205 5.63 19.24 -2.32
C GLU A 205 4.54 18.99 -3.36
N ALA A 206 3.29 18.98 -2.92
CA ALA A 206 2.16 18.93 -3.84
C ALA A 206 2.10 20.25 -4.64
N PRO A 207 1.96 20.21 -5.97
CA PRO A 207 1.69 21.41 -6.76
C PRO A 207 0.48 22.19 -6.23
N ALA A 208 0.49 23.52 -6.37
CA ALA A 208 -0.56 24.37 -5.81
C ALA A 208 -1.96 24.02 -6.33
N ASP A 209 -2.06 23.61 -7.60
CA ASP A 209 -3.29 23.20 -8.29
C ASP A 209 -3.61 21.71 -8.13
N TYR A 210 -2.78 20.93 -7.40
CA TYR A 210 -2.93 19.48 -7.31
C TYR A 210 -4.30 19.06 -6.76
N PHE A 211 -4.79 19.78 -5.74
CA PHE A 211 -6.09 19.51 -5.12
C PHE A 211 -7.29 20.03 -5.93
N ASP A 212 -7.06 20.89 -6.92
CA ASP A 212 -8.09 21.43 -7.80
C ASP A 212 -8.33 20.54 -9.03
N GLN A 213 -7.40 19.62 -9.31
CA GLN A 213 -7.55 18.66 -10.39
C GLN A 213 -8.81 17.83 -10.18
N LYS A 214 -9.70 17.79 -11.18
CA LYS A 214 -10.98 17.06 -11.12
C LYS A 214 -10.83 15.58 -10.71
N ALA A 215 -9.72 14.95 -11.10
CA ALA A 215 -9.44 13.56 -10.77
C ALA A 215 -8.93 13.33 -9.33
N VAL A 216 -8.58 14.41 -8.62
CA VAL A 216 -8.08 14.42 -7.24
C VAL A 216 -9.10 15.04 -6.28
N ALA A 217 -9.72 16.17 -6.64
CA ALA A 217 -10.67 16.90 -5.80
C ALA A 217 -11.86 16.02 -5.36
N LEU A 218 -12.18 16.00 -4.07
CA LEU A 218 -13.42 15.38 -3.59
C LEU A 218 -14.62 16.28 -3.94
N THR A 219 -15.76 15.68 -4.23
CA THR A 219 -16.96 16.39 -4.68
C THR A 219 -18.13 16.34 -3.69
N GLY A 220 -17.97 15.62 -2.58
CA GLY A 220 -19.04 15.30 -1.63
C GLY A 220 -19.92 14.13 -2.10
N ASP A 221 -19.60 13.51 -3.23
CA ASP A 221 -20.25 12.29 -3.69
C ASP A 221 -19.52 11.10 -3.07
N GLN A 222 -20.19 10.41 -2.15
CA GLN A 222 -19.56 9.40 -1.31
C GLN A 222 -18.84 8.31 -2.13
N GLU A 223 -19.48 7.76 -3.16
CA GLU A 223 -18.89 6.69 -3.97
C GLU A 223 -17.68 7.17 -4.78
N SER A 224 -17.80 8.33 -5.46
CA SER A 224 -16.67 8.92 -6.19
C SER A 224 -15.50 9.29 -5.26
N ASP A 225 -15.81 9.84 -4.09
CA ASP A 225 -14.81 10.29 -3.12
C ASP A 225 -14.10 9.10 -2.47
N LEU A 226 -14.82 8.02 -2.17
CA LEU A 226 -14.21 6.77 -1.69
C LEU A 226 -13.24 6.19 -2.72
N VAL A 227 -13.56 6.22 -4.01
CA VAL A 227 -12.63 5.79 -5.07
C VAL A 227 -11.34 6.62 -5.04
N LYS A 228 -11.44 7.95 -4.90
CA LYS A 228 -10.26 8.84 -4.85
C LYS A 228 -9.42 8.63 -3.60
N ILE A 229 -10.06 8.56 -2.42
CA ILE A 229 -9.40 8.33 -1.12
C ILE A 229 -8.65 7.01 -1.14
N LEU A 230 -9.33 5.93 -1.52
CA LEU A 230 -8.76 4.59 -1.48
C LEU A 230 -7.71 4.35 -2.56
N THR A 231 -7.81 5.01 -3.72
CA THR A 231 -6.77 4.94 -4.75
C THR A 231 -5.50 5.67 -4.32
N GLN A 232 -5.61 6.84 -3.67
CA GLN A 232 -4.44 7.52 -3.08
C GLN A 232 -3.83 6.70 -1.93
N LYS A 233 -4.66 6.08 -1.09
CA LYS A 233 -4.21 5.14 -0.06
C LYS A 233 -3.43 3.98 -0.66
N TRP A 234 -3.97 3.33 -1.69
CA TRP A 234 -3.31 2.23 -2.38
C TRP A 234 -1.93 2.65 -2.93
N LEU A 235 -1.84 3.82 -3.59
CA LEU A 235 -0.56 4.33 -4.09
C LEU A 235 0.44 4.59 -2.96
N SER A 236 -0.02 5.11 -1.81
CA SER A 236 0.84 5.36 -0.65
C SER A 236 1.46 4.10 -0.04
N LEU A 237 0.87 2.93 -0.31
CA LEU A 237 1.28 1.62 0.20
C LEU A 237 2.21 0.87 -0.76
N ILE A 238 2.85 1.54 -1.72
CA ILE A 238 3.66 0.88 -2.77
C ILE A 238 4.78 -0.04 -2.24
N THR A 239 5.36 0.30 -1.08
CA THR A 239 6.38 -0.48 -0.36
C THR A 239 5.80 -1.42 0.69
N ASN A 240 4.49 -1.37 0.94
CA ASN A 240 3.76 -2.27 1.83
C ASN A 240 2.66 -3.01 1.05
N GLY A 241 3.10 -3.84 0.10
CA GLY A 241 2.21 -4.54 -0.84
C GLY A 241 1.18 -5.46 -0.19
N HIS A 242 1.47 -6.03 0.97
CA HIS A 242 0.49 -6.83 1.73
C HIS A 242 -0.67 -5.96 2.21
N GLU A 243 -0.39 -4.80 2.80
CA GLU A 243 -1.44 -3.87 3.22
C GLU A 243 -2.23 -3.34 2.02
N ALA A 244 -1.57 -3.04 0.89
CA ALA A 244 -2.24 -2.66 -0.34
C ALA A 244 -3.21 -3.76 -0.83
N TRP A 245 -2.76 -5.03 -0.83
CA TRP A 245 -3.58 -6.18 -1.20
C TRP A 245 -4.77 -6.38 -0.26
N PHE A 246 -4.58 -6.23 1.05
CA PHE A 246 -5.67 -6.30 2.02
C PHE A 246 -6.71 -5.20 1.80
N ASN A 247 -6.27 -3.97 1.50
CA ASN A 247 -7.19 -2.85 1.22
C ASN A 247 -7.98 -3.07 -0.07
N ILE A 248 -7.34 -3.54 -1.14
CA ILE A 248 -8.03 -3.86 -2.40
C ILE A 248 -9.06 -4.95 -2.18
N ARG A 249 -8.74 -6.02 -1.46
CA ARG A 249 -9.70 -7.11 -1.22
C ARG A 249 -10.92 -6.63 -0.44
N ARG A 250 -10.70 -5.86 0.62
CA ARG A 250 -11.81 -5.31 1.42
C ARG A 250 -12.71 -4.35 0.63
N THR A 251 -12.14 -3.55 -0.26
CA THR A 251 -12.83 -2.39 -0.87
C THR A 251 -13.16 -2.54 -2.34
N GLY A 252 -12.47 -3.43 -3.05
CA GLY A 252 -12.45 -3.48 -4.51
C GLY A 252 -11.74 -2.29 -5.17
N ILE A 253 -11.04 -1.43 -4.41
CA ILE A 253 -10.46 -0.17 -4.91
C ILE A 253 -8.92 -0.15 -4.75
N PRO A 254 -8.17 0.23 -5.80
CA PRO A 254 -8.64 0.43 -7.17
C PRO A 254 -9.18 -0.88 -7.78
N ASN A 255 -10.10 -0.74 -8.74
CA ASN A 255 -10.70 -1.88 -9.45
C ASN A 255 -9.66 -2.51 -10.38
N LEU A 256 -8.84 -3.40 -9.83
CA LEU A 256 -7.82 -4.11 -10.57
C LEU A 256 -8.47 -5.11 -11.55
N LYS A 257 -7.85 -5.26 -12.73
CA LYS A 257 -8.27 -6.22 -13.75
C LYS A 257 -7.23 -7.34 -13.88
N PRO A 258 -7.61 -8.61 -13.68
CA PRO A 258 -6.70 -9.75 -13.79
C PRO A 258 -5.91 -9.70 -15.08
N GLY A 259 -4.66 -10.15 -15.01
CA GLY A 259 -3.77 -10.21 -16.16
C GLY A 259 -4.26 -11.21 -17.22
N PRO A 260 -3.74 -11.09 -18.46
CA PRO A 260 -4.13 -11.98 -19.56
C PRO A 260 -3.73 -13.43 -19.32
N ASP A 261 -2.66 -13.68 -18.55
CA ASP A 261 -2.17 -15.04 -18.26
C ASP A 261 -2.68 -15.57 -16.91
N ASN A 262 -3.85 -15.08 -16.47
CA ASN A 262 -4.47 -15.53 -15.22
C ASN A 262 -4.88 -17.00 -15.31
N LEU A 263 -4.43 -17.80 -14.33
CA LEU A 263 -4.73 -19.24 -14.23
C LEU A 263 -5.92 -19.54 -13.30
N TYR A 264 -6.70 -18.53 -12.91
CA TYR A 264 -7.72 -18.62 -11.86
C TYR A 264 -9.09 -18.08 -12.34
N ASP A 265 -9.45 -18.38 -13.59
CA ASP A 265 -10.74 -18.02 -14.21
C ASP A 265 -11.05 -16.52 -14.19
N GLY A 266 -10.02 -15.68 -14.38
CA GLY A 266 -10.17 -14.24 -14.30
C GLY A 266 -10.45 -13.74 -12.87
N ARG A 267 -10.00 -14.47 -11.85
CA ARG A 267 -10.10 -14.05 -10.44
C ARG A 267 -8.73 -13.74 -9.88
N TYR A 268 -8.70 -12.76 -8.97
CA TYR A 268 -7.51 -12.51 -8.15
C TYR A 268 -7.47 -13.44 -6.96
N PRO A 269 -6.32 -14.08 -6.68
CA PRO A 269 -6.08 -14.75 -5.40
C PRO A 269 -6.48 -13.86 -4.21
N VAL A 270 -7.24 -14.42 -3.26
CA VAL A 270 -7.70 -13.70 -2.06
C VAL A 270 -7.03 -14.20 -0.78
N ARG A 271 -6.19 -15.22 -0.87
CA ARG A 271 -5.40 -15.74 0.24
C ARG A 271 -4.18 -16.51 -0.27
N TYR A 272 -3.32 -16.89 0.66
CA TYR A 272 -2.34 -17.94 0.44
C TYR A 272 -2.92 -19.29 0.90
N LEU A 273 -2.50 -20.36 0.21
CA LEU A 273 -2.77 -21.72 0.65
C LEU A 273 -1.96 -22.05 1.90
N TYR A 274 -2.42 -23.02 2.68
CA TYR A 274 -1.59 -23.52 3.77
C TYR A 274 -0.36 -24.25 3.20
N PRO A 275 0.83 -24.08 3.80
CA PRO A 275 2.04 -24.76 3.34
C PRO A 275 1.86 -26.27 3.37
N GLU A 276 2.46 -26.97 2.40
CA GLU A 276 2.44 -28.45 2.34
C GLU A 276 2.98 -29.09 3.61
N SER A 277 3.94 -28.44 4.28
CA SER A 277 4.46 -28.90 5.57
C SER A 277 3.38 -28.98 6.64
N GLU A 278 2.48 -27.99 6.73
CA GLU A 278 1.38 -28.02 7.71
C GLU A 278 0.39 -29.15 7.41
N GLN A 279 0.15 -29.42 6.13
CA GLN A 279 -0.70 -30.54 5.71
C GLN A 279 -0.11 -31.88 6.14
N ALA A 280 1.21 -32.01 6.15
CA ALA A 280 1.93 -33.23 6.53
C ALA A 280 2.17 -33.38 8.04
N THR A 281 2.55 -32.31 8.73
CA THR A 281 2.98 -32.37 10.15
C THR A 281 1.89 -32.01 11.14
N ASN A 282 0.79 -31.41 10.68
CA ASN A 282 -0.29 -30.89 11.51
C ASN A 282 -1.68 -31.20 10.92
N SER A 283 -1.81 -32.37 10.28
CA SER A 283 -2.93 -32.72 9.40
C SER A 283 -4.31 -32.59 10.05
N ALA A 284 -4.45 -32.94 11.34
CA ALA A 284 -5.73 -32.86 12.04
C ALA A 284 -6.24 -31.41 12.16
N ASN A 285 -5.37 -30.48 12.58
CA ASN A 285 -5.73 -29.06 12.69
C ASN A 285 -5.89 -28.41 11.31
N TYR A 286 -5.08 -28.82 10.32
CA TYR A 286 -5.26 -28.41 8.93
C TYR A 286 -6.64 -28.79 8.41
N GLN A 287 -7.07 -30.04 8.57
CA GLN A 287 -8.38 -30.51 8.12
C GLN A 287 -9.52 -29.74 8.77
N GLU A 288 -9.46 -29.50 10.08
CA GLU A 288 -10.47 -28.69 10.78
C GLU A 288 -10.55 -27.26 10.22
N ALA A 289 -9.41 -26.63 9.91
CA ALA A 289 -9.40 -25.31 9.29
C ALA A 289 -9.99 -25.33 7.87
N VAL A 290 -9.65 -26.34 7.07
CA VAL A 290 -10.17 -26.53 5.70
C VAL A 290 -11.69 -26.71 5.71
N GLU A 291 -12.23 -27.51 6.62
CA GLU A 291 -13.67 -27.72 6.79
C GLU A 291 -14.39 -26.41 7.10
N ARG A 292 -13.86 -25.58 8.02
CA ARG A 292 -14.44 -24.28 8.38
C ARG A 292 -14.48 -23.28 7.22
N MET A 293 -13.56 -23.40 6.27
CA MET A 293 -13.49 -22.53 5.08
C MET A 293 -14.30 -23.06 3.88
N GLY A 294 -14.78 -24.32 3.95
CA GLY A 294 -15.41 -24.98 2.82
C GLY A 294 -14.42 -25.46 1.75
N GLY A 295 -13.14 -25.63 2.11
CA GLY A 295 -12.06 -26.03 1.21
C GLY A 295 -10.82 -25.13 1.28
N ASP A 296 -9.66 -25.66 0.85
CA ASP A 296 -8.41 -24.89 0.74
C ASP A 296 -8.17 -24.41 -0.70
N ASP A 297 -8.99 -23.48 -1.16
CA ASP A 297 -8.84 -22.83 -2.46
C ASP A 297 -8.20 -21.44 -2.28
N ILE A 298 -7.42 -21.01 -3.28
CA ILE A 298 -6.73 -19.71 -3.25
C ILE A 298 -7.72 -18.52 -3.34
N ASN A 299 -8.96 -18.78 -3.77
CA ASN A 299 -10.06 -17.84 -3.81
C ASN A 299 -11.10 -18.08 -2.68
N SER A 300 -10.87 -18.99 -1.73
CA SER A 300 -11.68 -19.07 -0.51
C SER A 300 -11.51 -17.77 0.29
N LYS A 301 -12.59 -17.01 0.49
CA LYS A 301 -12.53 -15.71 1.16
C LYS A 301 -12.17 -15.88 2.64
N VAL A 302 -11.35 -14.96 3.15
CA VAL A 302 -11.03 -14.89 4.57
C VAL A 302 -12.20 -14.26 5.34
N TRP A 303 -12.30 -14.52 6.64
CA TRP A 303 -13.44 -14.11 7.46
C TRP A 303 -13.83 -12.62 7.30
N TRP A 304 -12.89 -11.68 7.26
CA TRP A 304 -13.23 -10.25 7.14
C TRP A 304 -13.60 -9.80 5.71
N ASP A 305 -13.33 -10.62 4.70
CA ASP A 305 -13.45 -10.30 3.27
C ASP A 305 -14.87 -10.64 2.77
N GLU A 306 -15.86 -9.90 3.27
CA GLU A 306 -17.26 -10.01 2.85
C GLU A 306 -17.55 -9.12 1.63
N GLU A 307 -18.58 -9.48 0.85
CA GLU A 307 -19.07 -8.66 -0.27
C GLU A 307 -19.80 -7.40 0.22
#